data_AF-A0A940UC31-F1
#
_entry.id   AF-A0A940UC31-F1
#
_cell.length_a   1.000
_cell.length_b   1.000
_cell.length_c   1.000
_cell.angle_alpha   90.00
_cell.angle_beta   90.00
_cell.angle_gamma   90.00
#
_symmetry.space_group_name_H-M   'P 1'
#
loop_
_entity.id
_entity.type
_entity.pdbx_description
1 polymer ?
#
loop_
_entity_poly.entity_id
_entity_poly.type
_entity_poly.pdbx_seq_one_letter_code
_entity_poly.pdbx_strand_id
1 'polypeptide(L)'
;MNGSSRWPLAVQYLAGRLFVFVVGPVTYGIVRFLGWRVRNLREVRQSCLHYFRQHKGPWLVCANHLTLIDSVVLTYAMLPLHRYLLNFRWLAWNLPERTNFNRNVLLAALCYLIKCIPIQRGGDRDDMKRQLEKCNTLLHHRQLLMVFPEGGRSRTGRVALETYSYGVGRFVHQFEDIKILCIYLRGDGQATYSNFPKAGEVFTADVSVLEPRRVESSGLKAQRDYAEQIIRRLSQMEEKYFAGRERHRGSLGSPEQGKE
;
A
#
# COMPACT_ATOMS: atom_id res chain seq x y z
N MET A 1 27.75 2.00 -8.65
CA MET A 1 26.41 1.37 -8.80
C MET A 1 26.59 0.01 -9.46
N ASN A 2 26.38 -1.10 -8.74
CA ASN A 2 26.60 -2.44 -9.31
C ASN A 2 25.54 -2.80 -10.35
N GLY A 3 25.96 -3.09 -11.58
CA GLY A 3 25.07 -3.49 -12.68
C GLY A 3 24.34 -4.82 -12.46
N SER A 4 24.78 -5.64 -11.50
CA SER A 4 24.25 -6.99 -11.24
C SER A 4 22.82 -7.03 -10.71
N SER A 5 22.35 -6.00 -10.01
CA SER A 5 20.97 -5.96 -9.48
C SER A 5 19.94 -5.44 -10.49
N ARG A 6 20.38 -4.77 -11.56
CA ARG A 6 19.50 -4.13 -12.55
C ARG A 6 18.89 -5.14 -13.51
N TRP A 7 19.68 -6.11 -13.95
CA TRP A 7 19.25 -7.12 -14.92
C TRP A 7 18.10 -8.00 -14.40
N PRO A 8 18.17 -8.55 -13.17
CA PRO A 8 17.07 -9.33 -12.61
C PRO A 8 15.75 -8.56 -12.45
N LEU A 9 15.83 -7.27 -12.09
CA LEU A 9 14.64 -6.40 -11.95
C LEU A 9 14.03 -6.05 -13.31
N ALA A 10 14.86 -5.83 -14.35
CA ALA A 10 14.39 -5.57 -15.70
C ALA A 10 13.67 -6.79 -16.30
N VAL A 11 14.23 -7.98 -16.12
CA VAL A 11 13.59 -9.24 -16.51
C VAL A 11 12.26 -9.42 -15.79
N GLN A 12 12.23 -9.22 -14.47
CA GLN A 12 11.00 -9.30 -13.69
C GLN A 12 9.94 -8.31 -14.20
N TYR A 13 10.35 -7.08 -14.48
CA TYR A 13 9.46 -6.05 -15.01
C TYR A 13 8.88 -6.44 -16.38
N LEU A 14 9.70 -6.96 -17.29
CA LEU A 14 9.26 -7.38 -18.63
C LEU A 14 8.33 -8.58 -18.56
N ALA A 15 8.68 -9.60 -17.78
CA ALA A 15 7.83 -10.76 -17.56
C ALA A 15 6.47 -10.37 -16.97
N GLY A 16 6.47 -9.50 -15.94
CA GLY A 16 5.23 -8.96 -15.37
C GLY A 16 4.42 -8.14 -16.36
N ARG A 17 5.07 -7.34 -17.23
CA ARG A 17 4.40 -6.53 -18.25
C ARG A 17 3.67 -7.39 -19.29
N LEU A 18 4.20 -8.56 -19.63
CA LEU A 18 3.52 -9.51 -20.51
C LEU A 18 2.39 -10.21 -19.76
N PHE A 19 2.65 -10.62 -18.51
CA PHE A 19 1.70 -11.39 -17.72
C PHE A 19 0.49 -10.57 -17.22
N VAL A 20 0.62 -9.24 -17.11
CA VAL A 20 -0.46 -8.35 -16.63
C VAL A 20 -1.74 -8.45 -17.47
N PHE A 21 -1.64 -8.82 -18.75
CA PHE A 21 -2.79 -9.04 -19.63
C PHE A 21 -3.62 -10.27 -19.25
N VAL A 22 -3.03 -11.21 -18.51
CA VAL A 22 -3.73 -12.38 -17.96
C VAL A 22 -4.14 -12.10 -16.51
N VAL A 23 -3.18 -11.78 -15.65
CA VAL A 23 -3.44 -11.65 -14.21
C VAL A 23 -4.29 -10.42 -13.88
N GLY A 24 -4.15 -9.31 -14.63
CA GLY A 24 -4.92 -8.09 -14.41
C GLY A 24 -6.43 -8.32 -14.54
N PRO A 25 -6.92 -8.82 -15.69
CA PRO A 25 -8.33 -9.21 -15.84
C PRO A 25 -8.80 -10.24 -14.82
N VAL A 26 -7.99 -11.28 -14.53
CA VAL A 26 -8.33 -12.32 -13.54
C VAL A 26 -8.50 -11.70 -12.15
N THR A 27 -7.55 -10.89 -11.69
CA THR A 27 -7.62 -10.22 -10.38
C THR A 27 -8.83 -9.29 -10.30
N TYR A 28 -9.11 -8.49 -11.33
CA TYR A 28 -10.29 -7.63 -11.37
C TYR A 28 -11.58 -8.47 -11.39
N GLY A 29 -11.61 -9.57 -12.13
CA GLY A 29 -12.71 -10.53 -12.15
C GLY A 29 -12.97 -11.12 -10.76
N ILE A 30 -11.93 -11.54 -10.04
CA ILE A 30 -12.03 -12.04 -8.67
C ILE A 30 -12.60 -10.98 -7.72
N VAL A 31 -12.10 -9.74 -7.77
CA VAL A 31 -12.64 -8.64 -6.94
C VAL A 31 -14.14 -8.44 -7.19
N ARG A 32 -14.57 -8.51 -8.46
CA ARG A 32 -15.99 -8.39 -8.83
C ARG A 32 -16.81 -9.61 -8.41
N PHE A 33 -16.29 -10.82 -8.63
CA PHE A 33 -16.94 -12.07 -8.28
C PHE A 33 -17.15 -12.21 -6.78
N LEU A 34 -16.16 -11.81 -5.98
CA LEU A 34 -16.26 -11.77 -4.51
C LEU A 34 -17.14 -10.63 -4.01
N GLY A 35 -17.73 -9.81 -4.89
CA GLY A 35 -18.64 -8.74 -4.53
C GLY A 35 -17.99 -7.55 -3.80
N TRP A 36 -16.66 -7.44 -3.86
CA TRP A 36 -15.93 -6.37 -3.19
C TRP A 36 -16.15 -5.03 -3.87
N ARG A 37 -16.49 -4.03 -3.06
CA ARG A 37 -16.80 -2.67 -3.54
C ARG A 37 -15.97 -1.65 -2.77
N VAL A 38 -15.57 -0.58 -3.44
CA VAL A 38 -14.92 0.57 -2.79
C VAL A 38 -15.87 1.76 -2.93
N ARG A 39 -16.24 2.38 -1.82
CA ARG A 39 -17.07 3.59 -1.81
C ARG A 39 -16.37 4.69 -2.61
N ASN A 40 -17.16 5.41 -3.41
CA ASN A 40 -16.67 6.52 -4.23
C ASN A 40 -15.41 6.19 -5.05
N LEU A 41 -15.33 4.96 -5.59
CA LEU A 41 -14.15 4.47 -6.32
C LEU A 41 -13.69 5.42 -7.45
N ARG A 42 -14.62 6.15 -8.08
CA ARG A 42 -14.28 7.15 -9.10
C ARG A 42 -13.48 8.32 -8.49
N GLU A 43 -13.92 8.85 -7.36
CA GLU A 43 -13.24 9.93 -6.64
C GLU A 43 -11.86 9.48 -6.16
N VAL A 44 -11.77 8.28 -5.55
CA VAL A 44 -10.49 7.70 -5.12
C VAL A 44 -9.49 7.62 -6.27
N ARG A 45 -9.93 7.14 -7.44
CA ARG A 45 -9.08 7.06 -8.64
C ARG A 45 -8.71 8.43 -9.19
N GLN A 46 -9.63 9.39 -9.16
CA GLN A 46 -9.38 10.76 -9.60
C GLN A 46 -8.34 11.44 -8.70
N SER A 47 -8.44 11.27 -7.37
CA SER A 47 -7.47 11.78 -6.40
C SER A 47 -6.08 11.18 -6.65
N CYS A 48 -5.97 9.86 -6.79
CA CYS A 48 -4.71 9.20 -7.14
C CYS A 48 -4.09 9.77 -8.44
N LEU A 49 -4.90 9.88 -9.50
CA LEU A 49 -4.45 10.41 -10.79
C LEU A 49 -4.04 11.88 -10.71
N HIS A 50 -4.78 12.70 -9.95
CA HIS A 50 -4.48 14.11 -9.73
C HIS A 50 -3.09 14.26 -9.10
N TYR A 51 -2.84 13.54 -8.00
CA TYR A 51 -1.56 13.57 -7.31
C TYR A 51 -0.42 13.07 -8.20
N PHE A 52 -0.58 11.92 -8.86
CA PHE A 52 0.45 11.37 -9.75
C PHE A 52 0.80 12.29 -10.93
N ARG A 53 -0.12 13.15 -11.39
CA ARG A 53 0.16 14.14 -12.44
C ARG A 53 0.95 15.35 -11.94
N GLN A 54 0.77 15.71 -10.67
CA GLN A 54 1.43 16.88 -10.06
C GLN A 54 2.88 16.63 -9.66
N HIS A 55 3.34 15.37 -9.65
CA HIS A 55 4.69 15.03 -9.23
C HIS A 55 5.38 14.05 -10.18
N LYS A 56 6.56 14.43 -10.65
CA LYS A 56 7.39 13.62 -11.58
C LYS A 56 8.48 12.81 -10.87
N GLY A 57 8.71 13.05 -9.59
CA GLY A 57 9.71 12.35 -8.78
C GLY A 57 9.26 10.96 -8.31
N PRO A 58 10.01 10.32 -7.40
CA PRO A 58 9.66 9.01 -6.86
C PRO A 58 8.42 9.10 -5.97
N TRP A 59 7.65 8.01 -5.98
CA TRP A 59 6.44 7.86 -5.20
C TRP A 59 6.54 6.63 -4.29
N LEU A 60 6.34 6.86 -3.00
CA LEU A 60 6.15 5.80 -2.01
C LEU A 60 4.66 5.74 -1.65
N VAL A 61 4.02 4.60 -1.87
CA VAL A 61 2.63 4.36 -1.46
C VAL A 61 2.67 3.71 -0.08
N CYS A 62 2.09 4.37 0.92
CA CYS A 62 2.02 3.86 2.28
C CYS A 62 0.56 3.65 2.68
N ALA A 63 0.22 2.43 3.11
CA ALA A 63 -1.15 2.11 3.51
C ALA A 63 -1.19 1.37 4.85
N ASN A 64 -2.33 1.46 5.55
CA ASN A 64 -2.58 0.58 6.69
C ASN A 64 -2.77 -0.88 6.23
N HIS A 65 -2.61 -1.84 7.15
CA HIS A 65 -2.59 -3.26 6.81
C HIS A 65 -3.49 -4.11 7.72
N LEU A 66 -4.53 -4.71 7.14
CA LEU A 66 -5.51 -5.58 7.83
C LEU A 66 -5.61 -6.98 7.22
N THR A 67 -5.36 -7.15 5.91
CA THR A 67 -5.47 -8.47 5.24
C THR A 67 -4.21 -8.86 4.49
N LEU A 68 -4.05 -10.14 4.18
CA LEU A 68 -2.91 -10.62 3.39
C LEU A 68 -2.89 -10.01 1.97
N ILE A 69 -4.08 -9.62 1.47
CA ILE A 69 -4.29 -9.19 0.09
C ILE A 69 -4.62 -7.71 -0.05
N ASP A 70 -4.34 -6.87 0.96
CA ASP A 70 -4.66 -5.44 0.89
C ASP A 70 -4.04 -4.77 -0.33
N SER A 71 -2.83 -5.19 -0.74
CA SER A 71 -2.18 -4.68 -1.95
C SER A 71 -3.00 -4.90 -3.22
N VAL A 72 -3.78 -5.98 -3.29
CA VAL A 72 -4.72 -6.26 -4.40
C VAL A 72 -5.87 -5.27 -4.38
N VAL A 73 -6.49 -5.05 -3.22
CA VAL A 73 -7.60 -4.11 -3.07
C VAL A 73 -7.14 -2.67 -3.31
N LEU A 74 -5.97 -2.30 -2.81
CA LEU A 74 -5.33 -1.00 -3.06
C LEU A 74 -5.04 -0.80 -4.55
N THR A 75 -4.47 -1.81 -5.23
CA THR A 75 -4.23 -1.75 -6.68
C THR A 75 -5.56 -1.59 -7.44
N TYR A 76 -6.62 -2.28 -7.04
CA TYR A 76 -7.94 -2.09 -7.64
C TYR A 76 -8.53 -0.69 -7.38
N ALA A 77 -8.33 -0.16 -6.17
CA ALA A 77 -8.83 1.15 -5.75
C ALA A 77 -8.08 2.31 -6.41
N MET A 78 -6.76 2.22 -6.57
CA MET A 78 -5.91 3.33 -7.01
C MET A 78 -6.15 3.74 -8.47
N LEU A 79 -6.17 2.79 -9.41
CA LEU A 79 -6.33 3.07 -10.84
C LEU A 79 -7.22 2.00 -11.48
N PRO A 80 -7.86 2.28 -12.63
CA PRO A 80 -8.56 1.26 -13.40
C PRO A 80 -7.59 0.36 -14.19
N LEU A 81 -8.00 -0.88 -14.47
CA LEU A 81 -7.19 -1.92 -15.12
C LEU A 81 -6.45 -1.44 -16.39
N HIS A 82 -7.14 -0.73 -17.29
CA HIS A 82 -6.54 -0.25 -18.53
C HIS A 82 -5.29 0.63 -18.32
N ARG A 83 -5.19 1.36 -17.18
CA ARG A 83 -4.00 2.16 -16.87
C ARG A 83 -2.79 1.30 -16.57
N TYR A 84 -2.99 0.15 -15.91
CA TYR A 84 -1.93 -0.81 -15.64
C TYR A 84 -1.52 -1.57 -16.90
N LEU A 85 -2.47 -1.89 -17.79
CA LEU A 85 -2.17 -2.54 -19.07
C LEU A 85 -1.40 -1.62 -20.01
N LEU A 86 -1.84 -0.35 -20.15
CA LEU A 86 -1.21 0.64 -21.03
C LEU A 86 0.12 1.15 -20.47
N ASN A 87 0.24 1.24 -19.15
CA ASN A 87 1.45 1.73 -18.50
C ASN A 87 1.72 0.95 -17.22
N PHE A 88 2.42 -0.17 -17.39
CA PHE A 88 2.77 -1.11 -16.34
C PHE A 88 3.60 -0.51 -15.21
N ARG A 89 4.26 0.64 -15.41
CA ARG A 89 4.99 1.36 -14.35
C ARG A 89 4.08 1.77 -13.21
N TRP A 90 2.78 1.99 -13.47
CA TRP A 90 1.83 2.35 -12.43
C TRP A 90 1.47 1.20 -11.49
N LEU A 91 1.71 -0.05 -11.88
CA LEU A 91 1.58 -1.16 -10.95
C LEU A 91 2.71 -1.07 -9.93
N ALA A 92 2.35 -0.93 -8.65
CA ALA A 92 3.32 -0.76 -7.58
C ALA A 92 4.09 -2.05 -7.30
N TRP A 93 5.37 -1.90 -6.96
CA TRP A 93 6.18 -2.97 -6.42
C TRP A 93 5.81 -3.19 -4.95
N ASN A 94 5.61 -4.44 -4.56
CA ASN A 94 5.19 -4.80 -3.20
C ASN A 94 6.31 -5.53 -2.45
N LEU A 95 6.31 -5.41 -1.13
CA LEU A 95 7.31 -6.04 -0.24
C LEU A 95 6.66 -7.11 0.67
N PRO A 96 6.20 -8.25 0.12
CA PRO A 96 5.63 -9.30 0.95
C PRO A 96 6.69 -9.96 1.83
N GLU A 97 6.24 -10.44 2.98
CA GLU A 97 7.07 -11.29 3.85
C GLU A 97 7.33 -12.64 3.17
N ARG A 98 8.60 -13.05 3.07
CA ARG A 98 9.03 -14.26 2.34
C ARG A 98 8.32 -15.52 2.85
N THR A 99 8.12 -15.64 4.16
CA THR A 99 7.50 -16.82 4.78
C THR A 99 6.01 -17.00 4.43
N ASN A 100 5.33 -15.92 4.03
CA ASN A 100 3.91 -15.96 3.66
C ASN A 100 3.68 -16.51 2.26
N PHE A 101 4.63 -16.33 1.33
CA PHE A 101 4.41 -16.58 -0.09
C PHE A 101 5.40 -17.56 -0.74
N ASN A 102 6.52 -17.88 -0.09
CA ASN A 102 7.54 -18.77 -0.65
C ASN A 102 7.33 -20.26 -0.30
N ARG A 103 6.12 -20.65 0.14
CA ARG A 103 5.79 -22.05 0.46
C ARG A 103 5.49 -22.90 -0.78
N ASN A 104 5.13 -22.27 -1.89
CA ASN A 104 4.75 -22.94 -3.14
C ASN A 104 5.44 -22.22 -4.32
N VAL A 105 6.09 -22.99 -5.19
CA VAL A 105 6.78 -22.48 -6.40
C VAL A 105 5.82 -21.69 -7.29
N LEU A 106 4.57 -22.12 -7.44
CA LEU A 106 3.56 -21.41 -8.22
C LEU A 106 3.23 -20.04 -7.60
N LEU A 107 3.12 -19.98 -6.27
CA LEU A 107 2.84 -18.73 -5.57
C LEU A 107 4.05 -17.78 -5.63
N ALA A 108 5.26 -18.31 -5.51
CA ALA A 108 6.49 -17.54 -5.66
C ALA A 108 6.63 -16.97 -7.07
N ALA A 109 6.34 -17.78 -8.10
CA ALA A 109 6.34 -17.35 -9.50
C ALA A 109 5.27 -16.27 -9.74
N LEU A 110 4.05 -16.46 -9.22
CA LEU A 110 2.99 -15.45 -9.31
C LEU A 110 3.44 -14.13 -8.66
N CYS A 111 3.97 -14.17 -7.43
CA CYS A 111 4.52 -13.01 -6.73
C CYS A 111 5.60 -12.30 -7.57
N TYR A 112 6.51 -13.07 -8.18
CA TYR A 112 7.54 -12.51 -9.06
C TYR A 112 6.90 -11.74 -10.23
N LEU A 113 5.91 -12.33 -10.91
CA LEU A 113 5.24 -11.72 -12.07
C LEU A 113 4.40 -10.47 -11.70
N ILE A 114 3.87 -10.38 -10.49
CA ILE A 114 3.07 -9.23 -10.03
C ILE A 114 3.90 -8.16 -9.27
N LYS A 115 5.21 -8.05 -9.57
CA LYS A 115 6.13 -7.06 -8.99
C LYS A 115 6.32 -7.16 -7.47
N CYS A 116 6.42 -8.37 -6.92
CA CYS A 116 6.82 -8.53 -5.52
C CYS A 116 8.33 -8.68 -5.37
N ILE A 117 8.90 -8.03 -4.35
CA ILE A 117 10.26 -8.28 -3.85
C ILE A 117 10.12 -8.91 -2.46
N PRO A 118 10.38 -10.22 -2.30
CA PRO A 118 10.20 -10.90 -1.02
C PRO A 118 11.27 -10.43 -0.03
N ILE A 119 10.83 -9.93 1.12
CA ILE A 119 11.68 -9.51 2.24
C ILE A 119 11.53 -10.50 3.40
N GLN A 120 12.60 -10.74 4.15
CA GLN A 120 12.56 -11.56 5.35
C GLN A 120 12.75 -10.68 6.58
N ARG A 121 11.68 -10.37 7.31
CA ARG A 121 11.75 -9.53 8.52
C ARG A 121 12.47 -10.28 9.62
N GLY A 122 13.43 -9.60 10.27
CA GLY A 122 14.29 -10.21 11.29
C GLY A 122 15.27 -11.26 10.74
N GLY A 123 15.40 -11.38 9.42
CA GLY A 123 16.38 -12.25 8.78
C GLY A 123 17.77 -11.64 8.69
N ASP A 124 18.59 -12.24 7.84
CA ASP A 124 19.96 -11.79 7.58
C ASP A 124 20.02 -10.31 7.16
N ARG A 125 20.97 -9.58 7.77
CA ARG A 125 21.13 -8.13 7.57
C ARG A 125 21.58 -7.82 6.15
N ASP A 126 22.42 -8.67 5.56
CA ASP A 126 22.93 -8.46 4.20
C ASP A 126 21.86 -8.73 3.15
N ASP A 127 21.02 -9.76 3.32
CA ASP A 127 19.84 -9.96 2.46
C ASP A 127 18.87 -8.77 2.57
N MET A 128 18.57 -8.30 3.78
CA MET A 128 17.71 -7.12 3.97
C MET A 128 18.29 -5.89 3.26
N LYS A 129 19.59 -5.62 3.43
CA LYS A 129 20.29 -4.50 2.76
C LYS A 129 20.17 -4.62 1.24
N ARG A 130 20.38 -5.83 0.68
CA ARG A 130 20.27 -6.11 -0.75
C ARG A 130 18.85 -5.88 -1.29
N GLN A 131 17.81 -6.30 -0.57
CA GLN A 131 16.43 -6.05 -1.00
C GLN A 131 16.08 -4.55 -0.93
N LEU A 132 16.56 -3.83 0.09
CA LEU A 132 16.38 -2.38 0.18
C LEU A 132 17.13 -1.64 -0.95
N GLU A 133 18.31 -2.10 -1.36
CA GLU A 133 19.03 -1.56 -2.51
C GLU A 133 18.27 -1.77 -3.84
N LYS A 134 17.57 -2.89 -4.00
CA LYS A 134 16.64 -3.08 -5.13
C LYS A 134 15.50 -2.06 -5.09
N CYS A 135 14.90 -1.84 -3.91
CA CYS A 135 13.84 -0.84 -3.74
C CYS A 135 14.33 0.57 -4.09
N ASN A 136 15.55 0.94 -3.66
CA ASN A 136 16.19 2.20 -4.04
C ASN A 136 16.37 2.29 -5.55
N THR A 137 16.82 1.22 -6.19
CA THR A 137 16.95 1.17 -7.65
C THR A 137 15.60 1.41 -8.31
N LEU A 138 14.52 0.79 -7.85
CA LEU A 138 13.17 1.00 -8.38
C LEU A 138 12.69 2.46 -8.23
N LEU A 139 12.89 3.06 -7.06
CA LEU A 139 12.52 4.46 -6.80
C LEU A 139 13.32 5.43 -7.67
N HIS A 140 14.63 5.21 -7.86
CA HIS A 140 15.45 6.00 -8.79
C HIS A 140 14.91 5.94 -10.23
N HIS A 141 14.35 4.80 -10.66
CA HIS A 141 13.71 4.64 -11.97
C HIS A 141 12.22 5.04 -11.97
N ARG A 142 11.78 5.80 -10.95
CA ARG A 142 10.42 6.35 -10.82
C ARG A 142 9.34 5.27 -10.88
N GLN A 143 9.64 4.07 -10.41
CA GLN A 143 8.65 3.04 -10.17
C GLN A 143 7.89 3.36 -8.87
N LEU A 144 6.62 2.96 -8.80
CA LEU A 144 5.85 3.02 -7.56
C LEU A 144 6.32 1.89 -6.63
N LEU A 145 6.59 2.22 -5.37
CA LEU A 145 6.84 1.24 -4.31
C LEU A 145 5.69 1.31 -3.30
N MET A 146 5.05 0.18 -3.01
CA MET A 146 4.00 0.06 -2.01
C MET A 146 4.53 -0.65 -0.78
N VAL A 147 4.38 -0.01 0.38
CA VAL A 147 4.85 -0.51 1.67
C VAL A 147 3.78 -0.30 2.73
N PHE A 148 3.65 -1.28 3.61
CA PHE A 148 2.81 -1.17 4.81
C PHE A 148 3.71 -0.79 5.99
N PRO A 149 3.75 0.50 6.41
CA PRO A 149 4.73 1.01 7.37
C PRO A 149 4.56 0.40 8.77
N GLU A 150 3.38 -0.13 9.10
CA GLU A 150 3.13 -0.89 10.34
C GLU A 150 4.03 -2.14 10.47
N GLY A 151 4.60 -2.63 9.37
CA GLY A 151 5.51 -3.79 9.41
C GLY A 151 4.81 -5.10 9.74
N GLY A 152 3.49 -5.15 9.63
CA GLY A 152 2.63 -6.31 9.91
C GLY A 152 1.17 -5.93 9.75
N ARG A 153 0.27 -6.93 9.76
CA ARG A 153 -1.17 -6.67 9.85
C ARG A 153 -1.50 -6.24 11.28
N SER A 154 -2.31 -5.21 11.43
CA SER A 154 -2.70 -4.69 12.74
C SER A 154 -3.52 -5.72 13.52
N ARG A 155 -3.03 -6.13 14.69
CA ARG A 155 -3.69 -7.13 15.54
C ARG A 155 -4.93 -6.59 16.26
N THR A 156 -4.96 -5.28 16.49
CA THR A 156 -6.09 -4.58 17.08
C THR A 156 -7.06 -4.06 16.03
N GLY A 157 -6.68 -4.11 14.75
CA GLY A 157 -7.38 -3.44 13.67
C GLY A 157 -7.26 -1.93 13.71
N ARG A 158 -6.34 -1.35 14.51
CA ARG A 158 -6.07 0.09 14.58
C ARG A 158 -4.65 0.39 14.09
N VAL A 159 -4.41 1.59 13.58
CA VAL A 159 -3.05 1.98 13.16
C VAL A 159 -2.14 2.02 14.40
N ALA A 160 -1.05 1.26 14.37
CA ALA A 160 -0.13 1.21 15.50
C ALA A 160 0.78 2.45 15.56
N LEU A 161 0.67 3.24 16.63
CA LEU A 161 1.47 4.46 16.83
C LEU A 161 2.85 4.22 17.45
N GLU A 162 3.08 3.07 18.07
CA GLU A 162 4.31 2.78 18.80
C GLU A 162 5.13 1.64 18.15
N THR A 163 4.45 0.74 17.43
CA THR A 163 5.06 -0.43 16.81
C THR A 163 4.95 -0.34 15.29
N TYR A 164 5.96 0.28 14.67
CA TYR A 164 6.05 0.43 13.21
C TYR A 164 7.47 0.22 12.69
N SER A 165 7.59 -0.07 11.40
CA SER A 165 8.88 -0.30 10.75
C SER A 165 9.53 1.02 10.31
N TYR A 166 10.81 1.20 10.65
CA TYR A 166 11.59 2.37 10.23
C TYR A 166 12.10 2.28 8.80
N GLY A 167 11.92 1.13 8.12
CA GLY A 167 12.43 0.89 6.77
C GLY A 167 11.92 1.90 5.74
N VAL A 168 10.67 2.36 5.88
CA VAL A 168 10.10 3.40 5.01
C VAL A 168 10.83 4.74 5.13
N GLY A 169 11.29 5.09 6.34
CA GLY A 169 12.02 6.33 6.59
C GLY A 169 13.38 6.38 5.92
N ARG A 170 13.99 5.22 5.64
CA ARG A 170 15.23 5.15 4.85
C ARG A 170 15.03 5.67 3.43
N PHE A 171 13.91 5.32 2.79
CA PHE A 171 13.58 5.84 1.46
C PHE A 171 13.32 7.34 1.50
N VAL A 172 12.58 7.81 2.50
CA VAL A 172 12.31 9.24 2.66
C VAL A 172 13.59 10.04 2.86
N HIS A 173 14.52 9.53 3.66
CA HIS A 173 15.81 10.16 3.89
C HIS A 173 16.70 10.20 2.64
N GLN A 174 16.66 9.16 1.81
CA GLN A 174 17.52 9.03 0.62
C GLN A 174 17.05 9.87 -0.58
N PHE A 175 15.74 10.12 -0.71
CA PHE A 175 15.17 10.80 -1.87
C PHE A 175 14.59 12.16 -1.47
N GLU A 176 15.25 13.24 -1.88
CA GLU A 176 14.86 14.62 -1.52
C GLU A 176 13.53 15.06 -2.15
N ASP A 177 13.20 14.56 -3.32
CA ASP A 177 11.98 14.89 -4.06
C ASP A 177 10.89 13.80 -3.92
N ILE A 178 11.00 12.88 -2.96
CA ILE A 178 9.98 11.83 -2.78
C ILE A 178 8.69 12.38 -2.20
N LYS A 179 7.56 11.96 -2.78
CA LYS A 179 6.22 12.16 -2.19
C LYS A 179 5.65 10.85 -1.70
N ILE A 180 4.90 10.92 -0.61
CA ILE A 180 4.27 9.76 0.00
C ILE A 180 2.77 9.83 -0.28
N LEU A 181 2.25 8.84 -0.99
CA LEU A 181 0.80 8.66 -1.15
C LEU A 181 0.31 7.79 0.00
N CYS A 182 -0.27 8.42 1.03
CA CYS A 182 -0.92 7.72 2.12
C CYS A 182 -2.32 7.27 1.67
N ILE A 183 -2.62 5.98 1.85
CA ILE A 183 -3.95 5.42 1.58
C ILE A 183 -4.44 4.71 2.83
N TYR A 184 -5.55 5.19 3.39
CA TYR A 184 -6.27 4.44 4.43
C TYR A 184 -7.33 3.59 3.75
N LEU A 185 -7.36 2.29 4.03
CA LEU A 185 -8.30 1.32 3.49
C LEU A 185 -8.92 0.51 4.62
N ARG A 186 -10.25 0.47 4.66
CA ARG A 186 -10.98 -0.36 5.64
C ARG A 186 -12.31 -0.86 5.12
N GLY A 187 -12.52 -2.16 5.24
CA GLY A 187 -13.81 -2.83 5.02
C GLY A 187 -14.75 -2.64 6.20
N ASP A 188 -16.05 -2.55 5.93
CA ASP A 188 -17.08 -2.36 6.94
C ASP A 188 -17.11 -3.45 8.02
N GLY A 189 -16.88 -4.70 7.61
CA GLY A 189 -16.85 -5.89 8.45
C GLY A 189 -15.49 -6.14 9.12
N GLN A 190 -14.49 -5.28 8.87
CA GLN A 190 -13.14 -5.44 9.43
C GLN A 190 -13.04 -4.79 10.81
N ALA A 191 -13.24 -5.59 11.86
CA ALA A 191 -12.92 -5.20 13.23
C ALA A 191 -11.43 -5.39 13.55
N THR A 192 -10.80 -6.44 13.01
CA THR A 192 -9.40 -6.82 13.22
C THR A 192 -8.78 -7.35 11.91
N TYR A 193 -7.57 -7.91 11.98
CA TYR A 193 -6.89 -8.53 10.84
C TYR A 193 -7.50 -9.87 10.42
N SER A 194 -7.33 -10.21 9.14
CA SER A 194 -7.68 -11.52 8.59
C SER A 194 -6.72 -11.91 7.46
N ASN A 195 -6.88 -13.08 6.86
CA ASN A 195 -6.17 -13.41 5.62
C ASN A 195 -6.86 -12.76 4.42
N PHE A 196 -8.19 -12.84 4.36
CA PHE A 196 -9.00 -12.31 3.27
C PHE A 196 -10.17 -11.48 3.82
N PRO A 197 -10.60 -10.44 3.10
CA PRO A 197 -11.88 -9.78 3.35
C PRO A 197 -13.05 -10.75 3.16
N LYS A 198 -14.18 -10.46 3.81
CA LYS A 198 -15.41 -11.24 3.62
C LYS A 198 -15.95 -11.05 2.19
N ALA A 199 -16.68 -12.02 1.66
CA ALA A 199 -17.42 -11.82 0.41
C ALA A 199 -18.43 -10.67 0.59
N GLY A 200 -18.60 -9.84 -0.45
CA GLY A 200 -19.48 -8.67 -0.42
C GLY A 200 -18.94 -7.46 0.36
N GLU A 201 -17.72 -7.53 0.90
CA GLU A 201 -17.11 -6.46 1.70
C GLU A 201 -17.13 -5.11 0.96
N VAL A 202 -17.53 -4.07 1.69
CA VAL A 202 -17.52 -2.70 1.19
C VAL A 202 -16.43 -1.93 1.91
N PHE A 203 -15.45 -1.47 1.14
CA PHE A 203 -14.31 -0.72 1.61
C PHE A 203 -14.56 0.77 1.52
N THR A 204 -14.13 1.49 2.54
CA THR A 204 -13.82 2.92 2.46
C THR A 204 -12.33 3.07 2.20
N ALA A 205 -11.98 3.87 1.20
CA ALA A 205 -10.62 4.26 0.92
C ALA A 205 -10.50 5.79 0.99
N ASP A 206 -9.52 6.30 1.72
CA ASP A 206 -9.15 7.72 1.73
C ASP A 206 -7.71 7.86 1.22
N VAL A 207 -7.44 8.92 0.47
CA VAL A 207 -6.16 9.14 -0.20
C VAL A 207 -5.64 10.53 0.15
N SER A 208 -4.40 10.59 0.60
CA SER A 208 -3.77 11.85 0.99
C SER A 208 -2.29 11.86 0.60
N VAL A 209 -1.77 13.00 0.17
CA VAL A 209 -0.33 13.16 -0.04
C VAL A 209 0.30 13.71 1.24
N LEU A 210 1.39 13.07 1.65
CA LEU A 210 2.30 13.56 2.66
C LEU A 210 3.60 14.00 1.98
N GLU A 211 3.92 15.27 2.15
CA GLU A 211 5.25 15.81 1.88
C GLU A 211 6.02 15.78 3.21
N PRO A 212 7.03 14.91 3.35
CA PRO A 212 7.70 14.72 4.63
C PRO A 212 8.47 15.98 5.02
N ARG A 213 8.21 16.47 6.23
CA ARG A 213 8.96 17.58 6.82
C ARG A 213 10.39 17.09 7.07
N ARG A 214 11.35 17.76 6.44
CA ARG A 214 12.76 17.43 6.58
C ARG A 214 13.22 17.68 8.02
N VAL A 215 14.03 16.76 8.52
CA VAL A 215 14.60 16.80 9.86
C VAL A 215 16.10 16.98 9.77
N GLU A 216 16.67 17.71 10.73
CA GLU A 216 18.12 17.93 10.85
C GLU A 216 18.85 16.68 11.38
N SER A 217 18.13 15.79 12.05
CA SER A 217 18.67 14.51 12.50
C SER A 217 19.13 13.66 11.31
N SER A 218 20.13 12.81 11.54
CA SER A 218 20.66 11.89 10.53
C SER A 218 20.52 10.44 10.97
N GLY A 219 20.80 9.51 10.05
CA GLY A 219 20.82 8.08 10.35
C GLY A 219 19.47 7.53 10.84
N LEU A 220 19.51 6.65 11.85
CA LEU A 220 18.33 5.94 12.33
C LEU A 220 17.27 6.86 12.97
N LYS A 221 17.70 7.95 13.62
CA LYS A 221 16.79 8.93 14.21
C LYS A 221 15.92 9.59 13.14
N ALA A 222 16.54 10.05 12.05
CA ALA A 222 15.83 10.62 10.91
C ALA A 222 14.83 9.62 10.29
N GLN A 223 15.27 8.37 10.11
CA GLN A 223 14.42 7.32 9.55
C GLN A 223 13.20 7.05 10.43
N ARG A 224 13.38 7.03 11.75
CA ARG A 224 12.27 6.90 12.70
C ARG A 224 11.32 8.09 12.61
N ASP A 225 11.83 9.32 12.62
CA ASP A 225 11.02 10.54 12.51
C ASP A 225 10.18 10.54 11.21
N TYR A 226 10.77 10.15 10.08
CA TYR A 226 10.02 10.06 8.81
C TYR A 226 8.96 8.97 8.82
N ALA A 227 9.26 7.79 9.37
CA ALA A 227 8.28 6.72 9.53
C ALA A 227 7.12 7.16 10.45
N GLU A 228 7.44 7.89 11.52
CA GLU A 228 6.46 8.45 12.44
C GLU A 228 5.51 9.44 11.76
N GLN A 229 6.03 10.33 10.91
CA GLN A 229 5.19 11.26 10.13
C GLN A 229 4.16 10.50 9.26
N ILE A 230 4.56 9.40 8.64
CA ILE A 230 3.67 8.55 7.83
C ILE A 230 2.60 7.91 8.70
N ILE A 231 3.01 7.30 9.82
CA ILE A 231 2.10 6.63 10.75
C ILE A 231 1.09 7.60 11.35
N ARG A 232 1.54 8.80 11.77
CA ARG A 232 0.64 9.86 12.25
C ARG A 232 -0.37 10.27 11.19
N ARG A 233 0.04 10.41 9.92
CA ARG A 233 -0.91 10.69 8.83
C ARG A 233 -1.93 9.57 8.66
N LEU A 234 -1.52 8.31 8.68
CA LEU A 234 -2.44 7.17 8.61
C LEU A 234 -3.40 7.12 9.80
N SER A 235 -2.94 7.46 11.01
CA SER A 235 -3.79 7.57 12.21
C SER A 235 -4.84 8.66 12.06
N GLN A 236 -4.47 9.85 11.57
CA GLN A 236 -5.42 10.94 11.31
C GLN A 236 -6.50 10.52 10.29
N MET A 237 -6.12 9.77 9.26
CA MET A 237 -7.06 9.22 8.28
C MET A 237 -7.98 8.16 8.91
N GLU A 238 -7.47 7.34 9.84
CA GLU A 238 -8.27 6.41 10.63
C GLU A 238 -9.29 7.12 11.52
N GLU A 239 -8.87 8.17 12.24
CA GLU A 239 -9.77 8.97 13.09
C GLU A 239 -10.89 9.59 12.27
N LYS A 240 -10.57 10.16 11.10
CA LYS A 240 -11.56 10.68 10.15
C LYS A 240 -12.57 9.60 9.72
N TYR A 241 -12.10 8.38 9.46
CA TYR A 241 -12.97 7.25 9.11
C TYR A 241 -13.96 6.93 10.24
N PHE A 242 -13.48 6.81 11.48
CA PHE A 242 -14.35 6.48 12.62
C PHE A 242 -15.33 7.62 12.97
N ALA A 243 -14.86 8.87 12.97
CA ALA A 243 -15.70 10.04 13.21
C ALA A 243 -16.80 10.22 12.14
N GLY A 244 -16.53 9.82 10.89
CA GLY A 244 -17.55 9.80 9.82
C GLY A 244 -18.61 8.73 10.08
N ARG A 245 -18.22 7.56 10.60
CA ARG A 245 -19.14 6.46 10.88
C ARG A 245 -20.06 6.74 12.07
N GLU A 246 -19.55 7.39 13.10
CA GLU A 246 -20.35 7.81 14.28
C GLU A 246 -21.44 8.81 13.87
N ARG A 247 -21.10 9.79 13.03
CA ARG A 247 -22.08 10.76 12.49
C ARG A 247 -23.20 10.09 11.70
N HIS A 248 -22.88 9.12 10.85
CA HIS A 248 -23.89 8.38 10.10
C HIS A 248 -24.76 7.48 10.99
N ARG A 249 -24.20 6.90 12.07
CA ARG A 249 -24.99 6.12 13.04
C ARG A 249 -25.91 7.01 13.88
N GLY A 250 -25.45 8.18 14.31
CA GLY A 250 -26.25 9.14 15.08
C GLY A 250 -27.42 9.73 14.27
N SER A 251 -27.24 9.94 12.97
CA SER A 251 -28.30 10.46 12.09
C SER A 251 -29.43 9.46 11.79
N LEU A 252 -29.24 8.16 12.07
CA LEU A 252 -30.25 7.12 11.89
C LEU A 252 -31.00 6.78 13.21
N GLY A 253 -30.67 7.47 14.30
CA GLY A 253 -31.19 7.21 15.65
C GLY A 253 -31.85 8.43 16.27
N SER A 254 -33.04 8.79 15.79
CA SER A 254 -34.02 9.56 16.57
C SER A 254 -35.42 9.19 16.07
N PRO A 255 -36.06 8.15 16.62
CA PRO A 255 -37.51 8.10 16.60
C PRO A 255 -37.98 9.30 17.44
N GLU A 256 -38.71 10.22 16.82
CA GLU A 256 -39.50 11.20 17.56
C GLU A 256 -40.32 10.44 18.60
N GLN A 257 -39.98 10.61 19.89
CA GLN A 257 -40.92 10.35 20.96
C GLN A 257 -42.02 11.39 20.81
N GLY A 258 -43.09 10.99 20.11
CA GLY A 258 -44.36 11.69 20.10
C GLY A 258 -44.80 11.90 21.55
N LYS A 259 -44.99 13.17 21.88
CA LYS A 259 -45.54 13.66 23.14
C LYS A 259 -46.99 13.18 23.30
N GLU A 260 -47.31 12.86 24.55
CA GLU A 260 -48.61 12.93 25.27
C GLU A 260 -49.89 12.54 24.53
#